data_AF-A0A7X8UAD0-F1
#
_entry.id   AF-A0A7X8UAD0-F1
#
_cell.length_a   1.000
_cell.length_b   1.000
_cell.length_c   1.000
_cell.angle_alpha   90.00
_cell.angle_beta   90.00
_cell.angle_gamma   90.00
#
_symmetry.space_group_name_H-M   'P 1'
#
loop_
_entity.id
_entity.type
_entity.pdbx_description
1 polymer ?
#
loop_
_entity_poly.entity_id
_entity_poly.type
_entity_poly.pdbx_seq_one_letter_code
_entity_poly.pdbx_strand_id
1 'polypeptide(L)'
;GLVRPRLYLPFPAEDIISALPQNAQVMVLDRNYNFGHPGGILASELKSVLFGRRNDITVKNRVMGIGGIDLTRQFMAAEIRAMMDE
;
A
#
# COMPACT_ATOMS: atom_id res chain seq x y z
N GLY A 1 9.01 -7.61 -4.30
CA GLY A 1 9.78 -7.17 -3.11
C GLY A 1 8.83 -6.82 -1.97
N LEU A 2 9.35 -6.35 -0.84
CA LEU A 2 8.55 -5.86 0.29
C LEU A 2 9.10 -4.52 0.79
N VAL A 3 8.23 -3.53 0.94
CA VAL A 3 8.54 -2.26 1.60
C VAL A 3 7.74 -2.20 2.89
N ARG A 4 8.41 -1.96 4.02
CA ARG A 4 7.77 -1.80 5.33
C ARG A 4 8.15 -0.44 5.90
N PRO A 5 7.36 0.62 5.64
CA PRO A 5 7.60 1.93 6.23
C PRO A 5 7.61 1.83 7.76
N ARG A 6 8.68 2.34 8.38
CA ARG A 6 8.79 2.47 9.85
C ARG A 6 8.43 3.88 10.32
N LEU A 7 8.51 4.84 9.40
CA LEU A 7 8.16 6.23 9.56
C LEU A 7 7.00 6.55 8.63
N TYR A 8 5.96 7.21 9.15
CA TYR A 8 4.85 7.74 8.34
C TYR A 8 4.85 9.27 8.31
N LEU A 9 5.32 9.93 9.37
CA LEU A 9 5.39 11.39 9.44
C LEU A 9 6.78 11.85 9.93
N PRO A 10 7.51 12.64 9.13
CA PRO A 10 7.19 13.01 7.74
C PRO A 10 7.15 11.78 6.80
N PHE A 11 6.31 11.82 5.75
CA PHE A 11 6.18 10.70 4.82
C PHE A 11 7.42 10.59 3.93
N PRO A 12 8.10 9.42 3.86
CA PRO A 12 9.36 9.26 3.15
C PRO A 12 9.14 9.06 1.63
N ALA A 13 8.63 10.11 0.97
CA ALA A 13 8.22 10.07 -0.43
C ALA A 13 9.37 9.68 -1.39
N GLU A 14 10.50 10.37 -1.30
CA GLU A 14 11.62 10.17 -2.24
C GLU A 14 12.27 8.78 -2.10
N ASP A 15 12.39 8.29 -0.87
CA ASP A 15 12.91 6.95 -0.58
C ASP A 15 12.01 5.86 -1.18
N ILE A 16 10.68 6.02 -1.03
CA ILE A 16 9.72 5.07 -1.58
C ILE A 16 9.75 5.11 -3.12
N ILE A 17 9.69 6.30 -3.73
CA ILE A 17 9.73 6.44 -5.20
C ILE A 17 10.99 5.79 -5.78
N SER A 18 12.14 6.02 -5.15
CA SER A 18 13.43 5.50 -5.60
C SER A 18 13.54 3.98 -5.45
N ALA A 19 12.84 3.39 -4.48
CA ALA A 19 12.81 1.94 -4.28
C ALA A 19 11.88 1.20 -5.25
N LEU A 20 10.95 1.91 -5.92
CA LEU A 20 9.96 1.31 -6.79
C LEU A 20 10.50 1.13 -8.23
N PRO A 21 10.57 -0.11 -8.75
CA PRO A 21 11.00 -0.34 -10.12
C PRO A 21 10.02 0.26 -11.14
N GLN A 22 10.46 0.39 -12.38
CA GLN A 22 9.61 0.87 -13.47
C GLN A 22 8.42 -0.10 -13.69
N ASN A 23 7.23 0.45 -13.94
CA ASN A 23 5.99 -0.30 -14.15
C ASN A 23 5.58 -1.20 -12.97
N ALA A 24 6.02 -0.88 -11.74
CA ALA A 24 5.68 -1.70 -10.58
C ALA A 24 4.18 -1.65 -10.26
N GLN A 25 3.63 -2.81 -9.88
CA GLN A 25 2.35 -2.90 -9.20
C GLN A 25 2.61 -2.94 -7.69
N VAL A 26 2.13 -1.93 -6.98
CA VAL A 26 2.29 -1.79 -5.53
C VAL A 26 0.98 -2.17 -4.84
N MET A 27 1.05 -3.17 -3.98
CA MET A 27 -0.05 -3.61 -3.15
C MET A 27 0.13 -3.09 -1.73
N VAL A 28 -0.74 -2.18 -1.31
CA VAL A 28 -0.70 -1.56 0.00
C VAL A 28 -1.69 -2.27 0.92
N LEU A 29 -1.17 -2.78 2.04
CA LEU A 29 -1.97 -3.43 3.08
C LEU A 29 -2.10 -2.47 4.27
N ASP A 30 -3.28 -1.90 4.44
CA ASP A 30 -3.57 -0.92 5.49
C ASP A 30 -4.26 -1.61 6.68
N ARG A 31 -3.75 -1.35 7.89
CA ARG A 31 -4.43 -1.69 9.15
C ARG A 31 -5.26 -0.54 9.71
N ASN A 32 -5.72 0.34 8.84
CA ASN A 32 -6.54 1.49 9.15
C ASN A 32 -7.61 1.64 8.07
N TYR A 33 -8.67 2.39 8.39
CA TYR A 33 -9.70 2.74 7.43
C TYR A 33 -9.76 4.25 7.29
N ASN A 34 -9.71 4.76 6.05
CA ASN A 34 -9.83 6.18 5.77
C ASN A 34 -11.26 6.49 5.32
N PHE A 35 -12.10 6.96 6.25
CA PHE A 35 -13.51 7.24 5.95
C PHE A 35 -13.64 8.30 4.85
N GLY A 36 -14.45 7.99 3.84
CA GLY A 36 -14.66 8.87 2.67
C GLY A 36 -13.63 8.70 1.55
N HIS A 37 -12.66 7.79 1.69
CA HIS A 37 -11.68 7.50 0.64
C HIS A 37 -11.72 6.02 0.23
N PRO A 38 -11.49 5.68 -1.06
CA PRO A 38 -11.32 4.29 -1.48
C PRO A 38 -9.95 3.76 -1.01
N GLY A 39 -9.86 3.33 0.25
CA GLY A 39 -8.70 2.65 0.82
C GLY A 39 -8.29 3.12 2.22
N GLY A 40 -7.09 2.71 2.63
CA GLY A 40 -6.47 3.18 3.86
C GLY A 40 -5.56 4.39 3.63
N ILE A 41 -5.09 4.95 4.74
CA ILE A 41 -4.32 6.18 4.80
C ILE A 41 -2.98 6.04 4.07
N LEU A 42 -2.27 4.90 4.22
CA LEU A 42 -0.99 4.70 3.55
C LEU A 42 -1.14 4.64 2.03
N ALA A 43 -2.20 3.98 1.56
CA ALA A 43 -2.50 3.92 0.14
C ALA A 43 -2.86 5.30 -0.44
N SER A 44 -3.66 6.09 0.30
CA SER A 44 -3.98 7.47 -0.09
C SER A 44 -2.73 8.33 -0.21
N GLU A 45 -1.85 8.28 0.80
CA GLU A 45 -0.61 9.07 0.82
C GLU A 45 0.33 8.67 -0.32
N LEU A 46 0.50 7.36 -0.56
CA LEU A 46 1.31 6.87 -1.68
C LEU A 46 0.75 7.33 -3.03
N LYS A 47 -0.57 7.24 -3.24
CA LYS A 47 -1.22 7.73 -4.48
C LYS A 47 -0.99 9.23 -4.66
N SER A 48 -1.11 10.02 -3.59
CA SER A 48 -0.84 11.46 -3.61
C SER A 48 0.61 11.78 -4.03
N VAL A 49 1.58 11.05 -3.47
CA VAL A 49 3.00 11.22 -3.78
C VAL A 49 3.34 10.83 -5.22
N LEU A 50 2.71 9.77 -5.75
CA LEU A 50 2.93 9.32 -7.12
C LEU A 50 2.24 10.23 -8.16
N PHE A 51 1.16 10.92 -7.77
CA PHE A 51 0.37 11.76 -8.67
C PHE A 51 1.24 12.83 -9.34
N GLY A 52 1.24 12.84 -10.67
CA GLY A 52 2.05 13.76 -11.48
C GLY A 52 3.56 13.45 -11.51
N ARG A 53 4.04 12.45 -10.77
CA ARG A 53 5.47 12.06 -10.71
C ARG A 53 5.75 10.70 -11.33
N ARG A 54 4.88 9.71 -11.12
CA ARG A 54 5.07 8.31 -11.52
C ARG A 54 3.76 7.69 -12.03
N ASN A 55 3.46 7.95 -13.30
CA ASN A 55 2.24 7.43 -13.95
C ASN A 55 2.38 5.97 -14.40
N ASP A 56 3.58 5.39 -14.30
CA ASP A 56 3.88 4.00 -14.61
C ASP A 56 3.52 3.04 -13.45
N ILE A 57 3.30 3.57 -12.25
CA ILE A 57 3.04 2.75 -11.06
C ILE A 57 1.54 2.54 -10.87
N THR A 58 1.14 1.28 -10.71
CA THR A 58 -0.23 0.92 -10.33
C THR A 58 -0.30 0.66 -8.83
N VAL A 59 -1.19 1.37 -8.12
CA VAL A 59 -1.38 1.16 -6.67
C VAL A 59 -2.72 0.49 -6.40
N LYS A 60 -2.66 -0.73 -5.85
CA LYS A 60 -3.81 -1.45 -5.28
C LYS A 60 -3.78 -1.38 -3.77
N ASN A 61 -4.96 -1.34 -3.13
CA ASN A 61 -5.06 -1.23 -1.69
C ASN A 61 -6.01 -2.29 -1.11
N ARG A 62 -5.67 -2.81 0.07
CA ARG A 62 -6.51 -3.72 0.84
C ARG A 62 -6.46 -3.31 2.31
N VAL A 63 -7.62 -3.07 2.89
CA VAL A 63 -7.74 -2.83 4.34
C VAL A 63 -7.97 -4.15 5.05
N MET A 64 -7.18 -4.43 6.08
CA MET A 64 -7.21 -5.72 6.78
C MET A 64 -6.79 -5.58 8.25
N GLY A 65 -7.16 -6.54 9.10
CA GLY A 65 -6.68 -6.57 10.49
C GLY A 65 -7.26 -5.49 11.40
N ILE A 66 -8.41 -4.90 11.03
CA ILE A 66 -9.11 -3.91 11.87
C ILE A 66 -9.69 -4.60 13.10
N GLY A 67 -9.72 -3.91 14.24
CA GLY A 67 -10.40 -4.39 15.44
C GLY A 67 -9.67 -5.54 16.15
N GLY A 68 -8.35 -5.65 15.98
CA GLY A 68 -7.56 -6.69 16.65
C GLY A 68 -7.61 -8.06 15.95
N ILE A 69 -8.14 -8.12 14.72
CA ILE A 69 -8.09 -9.33 13.89
C ILE A 69 -6.63 -9.73 13.66
N ASP A 70 -6.31 -10.98 13.97
CA ASP A 70 -4.99 -11.52 13.71
C ASP A 70 -4.71 -11.61 12.20
N LEU A 71 -3.50 -11.22 11.82
CA LEU A 71 -3.04 -11.23 10.43
C LEU A 71 -1.90 -12.22 10.31
N THR A 72 -2.30 -13.50 10.24
CA THR A 72 -1.36 -14.59 10.02
C THR A 72 -0.68 -14.43 8.66
N ARG A 73 0.50 -15.03 8.53
CA ARG A 73 1.25 -15.03 7.25
C ARG A 73 0.44 -15.67 6.12
N GLN A 74 -0.34 -16.70 6.44
CA GLN A 74 -1.19 -17.40 5.48
C GLN A 74 -2.31 -16.50 4.98
N PHE A 75 -2.98 -15.78 5.88
CA PHE A 75 -4.03 -14.84 5.52
C PHE A 75 -3.49 -13.70 4.64
N MET A 76 -2.39 -13.06 5.04
CA MET A 76 -1.75 -12.02 4.22
C MET A 76 -1.33 -12.53 2.84
N ALA A 77 -0.79 -13.75 2.76
CA ALA A 77 -0.40 -14.35 1.48
C ALA A 77 -1.60 -14.65 0.57
N ALA A 78 -2.73 -15.09 1.14
CA ALA A 78 -3.96 -15.31 0.37
C ALA A 78 -4.50 -13.99 -0.21
N GLU A 79 -4.57 -12.94 0.60
CA GLU A 79 -5.00 -11.61 0.15
C GLU A 79 -4.10 -11.03 -0.93
N ILE A 80 -2.77 -11.16 -0.78
CA ILE A 80 -1.82 -10.71 -1.81
C ILE A 80 -2.04 -11.44 -3.13
N ARG A 81 -2.26 -12.77 -3.11
CA ARG A 81 -2.54 -13.54 -4.34
C ARG A 81 -3.84 -13.11 -4.99
N ALA A 82 -4.91 -12.93 -4.21
CA ALA A 82 -6.18 -12.42 -4.75
C ALA A 82 -6.00 -11.04 -5.42
N MET A 83 -5.20 -10.15 -4.82
CA MET A 83 -4.87 -8.86 -5.42
C MET A 83 -4.01 -8.97 -6.70
N MET A 84 -3.29 -10.07 -6.93
CA MET A 84 -2.50 -10.26 -8.17
C MET A 84 -3.41 -10.61 -9.34
N ASP A 85 -4.50 -11.31 -9.08
CA ASP A 85 -5.44 -11.79 -10.10
C ASP A 85 -6.53 -10.76 -10.46
N GLU A 86 -6.80 -9.80 -9.56
CA GLU A 86 -7.64 -8.61 -9.81
C GLU A 86 -7.05 -7.67 -10.88
#